data_AF-A0A530Y963-F1
#
_entry.id   AF-A0A530Y963-F1
#
_cell.length_a   1.000
_cell.length_b   1.000
_cell.length_c   1.000
_cell.angle_alpha   90.00
_cell.angle_beta   90.00
_cell.angle_gamma   90.00
#
_symmetry.space_group_name_H-M   'P 1'
#
loop_
_entity.id
_entity.type
_entity.pdbx_description
1 polymer ?
#
loop_
_entity_poly.entity_id
_entity_poly.type
_entity_poly.pdbx_seq_one_letter_code
_entity_poly.pdbx_strand_id
1 'polypeptide(L)'
;MTRLASLAAGALLAVSAAPANGGPQEDRNIQLIKDYYAAYATGNPEAVRPFLAADIVWRIPGHHPLAGDKRGPEEVVAFFRGLAEGKFRAEPIFFQAQGDLVVDIHRGWSNVGSGPEIDQLYALMFRIRDGKITEAQNFLTDMYQSDAFY
;
A
#
# COMPACT_ATOMS: atom_id res chain seq x y z
N MET A 1 -31.50 -46.37 -16.96
CA MET A 1 -30.79 -45.09 -17.18
C MET A 1 -30.50 -44.49 -15.81
N THR A 2 -29.30 -44.70 -15.26
CA THR A 2 -28.89 -44.11 -13.98
C THR A 2 -27.51 -43.50 -14.21
N ARG A 3 -27.44 -42.17 -14.35
CA ARG A 3 -26.18 -41.45 -14.53
C ARG A 3 -25.49 -41.31 -13.17
N LEU A 4 -24.27 -41.83 -13.05
CA LEU A 4 -23.33 -41.43 -12.01
C LEU A 4 -22.90 -39.98 -12.29
N ALA A 5 -23.05 -39.10 -11.30
CA ALA A 5 -22.38 -37.81 -11.30
C ALA A 5 -21.00 -37.99 -10.65
N SER A 6 -19.93 -37.85 -11.44
CA SER A 6 -18.57 -37.79 -10.92
C SER A 6 -18.31 -36.41 -10.32
N LEU A 7 -17.98 -36.35 -9.03
CA LEU A 7 -17.39 -35.15 -8.42
C LEU A 7 -16.00 -34.93 -9.03
N ALA A 8 -15.80 -33.81 -9.73
CA ALA A 8 -14.47 -33.35 -10.09
C ALA A 8 -13.84 -32.70 -8.85
N ALA A 9 -12.76 -33.29 -8.34
CA ALA A 9 -11.93 -32.71 -7.30
C ALA A 9 -11.25 -31.44 -7.86
N GLY A 10 -11.70 -30.27 -7.41
CA GLY A 10 -11.03 -29.01 -7.70
C GLY A 10 -9.67 -29.00 -7.01
N ALA A 11 -8.59 -29.07 -7.78
CA ALA A 11 -7.25 -28.89 -7.26
C ALA A 11 -7.13 -27.47 -6.68
N LEU A 12 -6.99 -27.35 -5.36
CA LEU A 12 -6.50 -26.13 -4.72
C LEU A 12 -5.13 -25.83 -5.35
N LEU A 13 -4.99 -24.65 -5.95
CA LEU A 13 -3.72 -24.18 -6.47
C LEU A 13 -2.71 -24.13 -5.32
N ALA A 14 -1.62 -24.87 -5.48
CA ALA A 14 -0.46 -24.73 -4.60
C ALA A 14 0.08 -23.31 -4.78
N VAL A 15 -0.13 -22.44 -3.79
CA VAL A 15 0.71 -21.26 -3.62
C VAL A 15 2.10 -21.82 -3.35
N SER A 16 2.95 -21.79 -4.36
CA SER A 16 4.38 -22.04 -4.18
C SER A 16 4.88 -21.04 -3.15
N ALA A 17 5.20 -21.53 -1.96
CA ALA A 17 5.92 -20.74 -0.98
C ALA A 17 7.32 -20.48 -1.56
N ALA A 18 7.59 -19.24 -1.94
CA ALA A 18 8.96 -18.78 -2.09
C ALA A 18 9.68 -18.95 -0.74
N PRO A 19 10.98 -19.27 -0.73
CA PRO A 19 11.73 -19.41 0.51
C PRO A 19 11.57 -18.16 1.38
N ALA A 20 11.44 -18.36 2.69
CA ALA A 20 11.13 -17.31 3.66
C ALA A 20 12.22 -16.21 3.79
N ASN A 21 13.35 -16.37 3.09
CA ASN A 21 14.44 -15.42 3.03
C ASN A 21 14.51 -14.83 1.63
N GLY A 22 14.23 -13.53 1.52
CA GLY A 22 14.36 -12.79 0.26
C GLY A 22 15.80 -12.83 -0.27
N GLY A 23 15.96 -12.76 -1.58
CA GLY A 23 17.27 -12.56 -2.19
C GLY A 23 17.72 -11.09 -2.12
N PRO A 24 18.91 -10.78 -2.66
CA PRO A 24 19.46 -9.42 -2.62
C PRO A 24 18.59 -8.36 -3.32
N GLN A 25 17.66 -8.75 -4.20
CA GLN A 25 16.70 -7.84 -4.82
C GLN A 25 15.57 -7.50 -3.85
N GLU A 26 14.97 -8.51 -3.22
CA GLU A 26 13.93 -8.36 -2.21
C GLU A 26 14.39 -7.48 -1.05
N ASP A 27 15.61 -7.68 -0.55
CA ASP A 27 16.18 -6.85 0.53
C ASP A 27 16.31 -5.37 0.11
N ARG A 28 16.76 -5.10 -1.11
CA ARG A 28 16.85 -3.73 -1.66
C ARG A 28 15.47 -3.10 -1.81
N ASN A 29 14.50 -3.88 -2.26
CA ASN A 29 13.11 -3.45 -2.43
C ASN A 29 12.46 -3.12 -1.08
N ILE A 30 12.66 -3.95 -0.06
CA ILE A 30 12.22 -3.67 1.32
C ILE A 30 12.89 -2.40 1.84
N GLN A 31 14.20 -2.25 1.64
CA GLN A 31 14.91 -1.06 2.09
C GLN A 31 14.39 0.22 1.41
N LEU A 32 14.10 0.16 0.11
CA LEU A 32 13.49 1.28 -0.61
C LEU A 32 12.15 1.72 0.02
N ILE A 33 11.29 0.77 0.39
CA ILE A 33 10.01 1.10 1.05
C ILE A 33 10.22 1.66 2.46
N LYS A 34 11.21 1.15 3.22
CA LYS A 34 11.58 1.72 4.53
C LYS A 34 12.05 3.17 4.40
N ASP A 35 12.89 3.46 3.41
CA ASP A 35 13.38 4.81 3.14
C ASP A 35 12.25 5.74 2.68
N TYR A 36 11.28 5.23 1.90
CA TYR A 36 10.06 5.94 1.56
C TYR A 36 9.24 6.31 2.82
N TYR A 37 9.05 5.38 3.76
CA TYR A 37 8.37 5.68 5.03
C TYR A 37 9.13 6.70 5.87
N ALA A 38 10.47 6.64 5.90
CA ALA A 38 11.30 7.63 6.58
C ALA A 38 11.13 9.02 5.96
N ALA A 39 11.06 9.11 4.62
CA ALA A 39 10.79 10.35 3.92
C ALA A 39 9.38 10.89 4.22
N TYR A 40 8.36 10.03 4.21
CA TYR A 40 7.00 10.40 4.60
C TYR A 40 6.94 10.94 6.04
N ALA A 41 7.65 10.31 6.99
CA ALA A 41 7.69 10.71 8.40
C ALA A 41 8.26 12.11 8.64
N THR A 42 8.97 12.70 7.67
CA THR A 42 9.43 14.10 7.75
C THR A 42 8.29 15.11 7.72
N GLY A 43 7.10 14.70 7.28
CA GLY A 43 5.95 15.59 7.09
C GLY A 43 6.06 16.50 5.87
N ASN A 44 7.09 16.34 5.02
CA ASN A 44 7.22 17.02 3.74
C ASN A 44 6.66 16.15 2.61
N PRO A 45 5.51 16.50 1.99
CA PRO A 45 4.91 15.72 0.93
C PRO A 45 5.82 15.53 -0.30
N GLU A 46 6.73 16.46 -0.58
CA GLU A 46 7.67 16.34 -1.70
C GLU A 46 8.79 15.32 -1.44
N ALA A 47 9.03 14.95 -0.18
CA ALA A 47 10.11 14.02 0.18
C ALA A 47 9.89 12.61 -0.37
N VAL A 48 8.65 12.23 -0.72
CA VAL A 48 8.34 10.93 -1.32
C VAL A 48 8.56 10.90 -2.83
N ARG A 49 8.62 12.06 -3.50
CA ARG A 49 8.75 12.17 -4.96
C ARG A 49 9.95 11.38 -5.53
N PRO A 50 11.13 11.36 -4.90
CA PRO A 50 12.28 10.61 -5.41
C PRO A 50 12.06 9.09 -5.47
N PHE A 51 11.06 8.54 -4.79
CA PHE A 51 10.76 7.09 -4.81
C PHE A 51 9.82 6.70 -5.96
N LEU A 52 9.15 7.66 -6.58
CA LEU A 52 8.08 7.43 -7.55
C LEU A 52 8.65 7.27 -8.96
N ALA A 53 8.16 6.27 -9.70
CA ALA A 53 8.38 6.17 -11.14
C ALA A 53 7.57 7.25 -11.88
N ALA A 54 8.02 7.64 -13.07
CA ALA A 54 7.29 8.62 -13.88
C ALA A 54 5.89 8.14 -14.28
N ASP A 55 5.70 6.82 -14.39
CA ASP A 55 4.47 6.12 -14.75
C ASP A 55 3.73 5.50 -13.54
N ILE A 56 4.03 5.95 -12.31
CA ILE A 56 3.38 5.44 -11.09
C ILE A 56 1.85 5.48 -11.19
N VAL A 57 1.20 4.40 -10.72
CA VAL A 57 -0.24 4.41 -10.39
C VAL A 57 -0.45 4.02 -8.94
N TRP A 58 -1.03 4.93 -8.15
CA TRP A 58 -1.38 4.70 -6.74
C TRP A 58 -2.90 4.58 -6.59
N ARG A 59 -3.39 3.45 -6.08
CA ARG A 59 -4.83 3.15 -6.01
C ARG A 59 -5.31 3.14 -4.57
N ILE A 60 -6.28 4.00 -4.28
CA ILE A 60 -6.82 4.21 -2.93
C ILE A 60 -8.32 3.86 -2.95
N PRO A 61 -8.77 2.85 -2.21
CA PRO A 61 -10.19 2.49 -2.17
C PRO A 61 -10.99 3.52 -1.35
N GLY A 62 -12.31 3.57 -1.57
CA GLY A 62 -13.23 4.45 -0.84
C GLY A 62 -13.95 5.46 -1.74
N HIS A 63 -14.71 6.33 -1.10
CA HIS A 63 -15.50 7.39 -1.72
C HIS A 63 -15.18 8.80 -1.17
N HIS A 64 -14.12 8.93 -0.37
CA HIS A 64 -13.63 10.22 0.13
C HIS A 64 -12.82 11.01 -0.92
N PRO A 65 -12.58 12.33 -0.73
CA PRO A 65 -11.90 13.18 -1.71
C PRO A 65 -10.47 12.75 -2.10
N LEU A 66 -9.78 12.00 -1.22
CA LEU A 66 -8.44 11.48 -1.50
C LEU A 66 -8.46 10.10 -2.20
N ALA A 67 -9.60 9.42 -2.29
CA ALA A 67 -9.72 8.10 -2.93
C ALA A 67 -9.51 8.15 -4.45
N GLY A 68 -9.48 6.98 -5.07
CA GLY A 68 -9.30 6.77 -6.51
C GLY A 68 -7.85 6.56 -6.93
N ASP A 69 -7.65 6.46 -8.25
CA ASP A 69 -6.34 6.30 -8.87
C ASP A 69 -5.61 7.65 -8.94
N LYS A 70 -4.34 7.68 -8.50
CA LYS A 70 -3.40 8.79 -8.71
C LYS A 70 -2.37 8.37 -9.73
N ARG A 71 -2.28 9.10 -10.84
CA ARG A 71 -1.45 8.77 -12.01
C ARG A 71 -0.30 9.77 -12.14
N GLY A 72 0.92 9.25 -12.09
CA GLY A 72 2.14 10.04 -12.15
C GLY A 72 2.49 10.70 -10.81
N PRO A 73 3.75 11.17 -10.66
CA PRO A 73 4.25 11.70 -9.38
C PRO A 73 3.47 12.89 -8.85
N GLU A 74 2.94 13.76 -9.71
CA GLU A 74 2.23 14.97 -9.29
C GLU A 74 0.95 14.67 -8.51
N GLU A 75 0.12 13.75 -9.02
CA GLU A 75 -1.13 13.37 -8.36
C GLU A 75 -0.87 12.60 -7.06
N VAL A 76 0.18 11.76 -7.04
CA VAL A 76 0.60 11.05 -5.83
C VAL A 76 1.05 12.04 -4.77
N VAL A 77 1.90 13.00 -5.10
CA VAL A 77 2.34 14.03 -4.14
C VAL A 77 1.17 14.92 -3.69
N ALA A 78 0.20 15.21 -4.58
CA ALA A 78 -1.04 15.89 -4.18
C ALA A 78 -1.84 15.08 -3.14
N PHE A 79 -1.91 13.76 -3.30
CA PHE A 79 -2.48 12.88 -2.28
C PHE A 79 -1.74 12.98 -0.94
N PHE A 80 -0.40 12.97 -0.94
CA PHE A 80 0.39 13.16 0.29
C PHE A 80 0.20 14.53 0.95
N ARG A 81 -0.07 15.59 0.18
CA ARG A 81 -0.46 16.89 0.72
C ARG A 81 -1.79 16.80 1.48
N GLY A 82 -2.79 16.13 0.91
CA GLY A 82 -4.07 15.89 1.59
C GLY A 82 -3.91 15.08 2.88
N LEU A 83 -3.06 14.04 2.88
CA LEU A 83 -2.73 13.31 4.11
C LEU A 83 -2.10 14.23 5.19
N ALA A 84 -1.23 15.16 4.77
CA ALA A 84 -0.59 16.10 5.68
C ALA A 84 -1.59 17.10 6.29
N GLU A 85 -2.56 17.58 5.52
CA GLU A 85 -3.68 18.41 6.00
C GLU A 85 -4.49 17.67 7.08
N GLY A 86 -4.79 16.40 6.83
CA GLY A 86 -5.43 15.50 7.78
C GLY A 86 -4.52 15.06 8.93
N LYS A 87 -3.27 15.54 9.04
CA LYS A 87 -2.27 15.14 10.04
C LYS A 87 -2.10 13.62 10.16
N PHE A 88 -2.31 12.88 9.07
CA PHE A 88 -2.16 11.43 9.07
C PHE A 88 -0.73 11.04 9.44
N ARG A 89 -0.58 9.91 10.12
CA ARG A 89 0.68 9.31 10.55
C ARG A 89 0.64 7.83 10.18
N ALA A 90 1.78 7.30 9.78
CA ALA A 90 1.95 5.89 9.47
C ALA A 90 3.10 5.31 10.30
N GLU A 91 2.85 4.19 10.95
CA GLU A 91 3.80 3.42 11.74
C GLU A 91 3.93 2.02 11.13
N PRO A 92 4.98 1.75 10.32
CA PRO A 92 5.18 0.44 9.72
C PRO A 92 5.49 -0.65 10.75
N ILE A 93 4.84 -1.81 10.58
CA ILE A 93 4.91 -2.94 11.51
C ILE A 93 5.60 -4.14 10.85
N PHE A 94 5.31 -4.38 9.57
CA PHE A 94 5.76 -5.56 8.85
C PHE A 94 6.09 -5.23 7.39
N PHE A 95 7.07 -5.92 6.83
CA PHE A 95 7.42 -5.88 5.42
C PHE A 95 7.70 -7.29 4.92
N GLN A 96 7.27 -7.60 3.70
CA GLN A 96 7.68 -8.80 2.97
C GLN A 96 7.83 -8.50 1.50
N ALA A 97 8.78 -9.16 0.84
CA ALA A 97 8.98 -9.03 -0.59
C ALA A 97 9.02 -10.39 -1.30
N GLN A 98 8.62 -10.38 -2.57
CA GLN A 98 8.72 -11.51 -3.49
C GLN A 98 8.98 -10.97 -4.89
N GLY A 99 10.22 -11.11 -5.39
CA GLY A 99 10.63 -10.50 -6.66
C GLY A 99 10.49 -8.98 -6.66
N ASP A 100 9.64 -8.45 -7.55
CA ASP A 100 9.38 -7.02 -7.71
C ASP A 100 8.27 -6.48 -6.79
N LEU A 101 7.60 -7.35 -6.04
CA LEU A 101 6.53 -6.99 -5.12
C LEU A 101 7.05 -6.79 -3.70
N VAL A 102 6.54 -5.77 -3.02
CA VAL A 102 6.70 -5.55 -1.58
C VAL A 102 5.32 -5.32 -0.97
N VAL A 103 5.02 -5.99 0.13
CA VAL A 103 3.84 -5.71 0.95
C VAL A 103 4.31 -5.18 2.29
N ASP A 104 3.67 -4.12 2.77
CA ASP A 104 3.78 -3.71 4.16
C ASP A 104 2.45 -3.88 4.90
N ILE A 105 2.55 -3.94 6.23
CA ILE A 105 1.44 -3.65 7.14
C ILE A 105 1.89 -2.49 8.02
N HIS A 106 1.04 -1.48 8.18
CA HIS A 106 1.27 -0.36 9.08
C HIS A 106 0.01 0.04 9.83
N ARG A 107 0.18 0.66 10.99
CA ARG A 107 -0.90 1.40 11.66
C ARG A 107 -0.94 2.81 11.08
N GLY A 108 -2.11 3.24 10.66
CA GLY A 108 -2.37 4.59 10.19
C GLY A 108 -3.31 5.30 11.14
N TRP A 109 -2.93 6.48 11.63
CA TRP A 109 -3.75 7.22 12.59
C TRP A 109 -3.65 8.73 12.40
N SER A 110 -4.64 9.46 12.89
CA SER A 110 -4.60 10.92 13.04
C SER A 110 -5.36 11.37 14.27
N ASN A 111 -4.87 12.44 14.89
CA ASN A 111 -5.55 13.13 15.99
C ASN A 111 -5.70 14.62 15.65
N VAL A 112 -6.71 14.94 14.84
CA VAL A 112 -7.05 16.33 14.49
C VAL A 112 -7.80 17.06 15.62
N GLY A 113 -8.25 16.35 16.66
CA GLY A 113 -8.88 16.89 17.88
C GLY A 113 -10.31 17.39 17.70
N SER A 114 -10.79 17.59 16.47
CA SER A 114 -12.18 17.93 16.16
C SER A 114 -12.62 17.22 14.87
N GLY A 115 -13.72 16.46 14.92
CA GLY A 115 -14.25 15.70 13.79
C GLY A 115 -13.99 14.19 13.92
N PRO A 116 -14.29 13.41 12.87
CA PRO A 116 -13.99 11.98 12.83
C PRO A 116 -12.49 11.72 13.02
N GLU A 117 -12.14 10.62 13.69
CA GLU A 117 -10.76 10.17 13.89
C GLU A 117 -10.49 8.94 13.03
N ILE A 118 -9.22 8.70 12.74
CA ILE A 118 -8.77 7.51 12.05
C ILE A 118 -7.67 6.86 12.86
N ASP A 119 -7.79 5.54 13.06
CA ASP A 119 -6.80 4.70 13.74
C ASP A 119 -7.09 3.25 13.36
N GLN A 120 -6.35 2.74 12.39
CA GLN A 120 -6.62 1.43 11.82
C GLN A 120 -5.37 0.84 11.15
N LEU A 121 -5.45 -0.42 10.74
CA LEU A 121 -4.38 -1.05 9.98
C LEU A 121 -4.60 -0.88 8.48
N TYR A 122 -3.47 -0.71 7.81
CA TYR A 122 -3.35 -0.61 6.37
C TYR A 122 -2.39 -1.71 5.93
N ALA A 123 -2.67 -2.28 4.76
CA ALA A 123 -1.68 -3.03 4.01
C ALA A 123 -1.50 -2.35 2.65
N LEU A 124 -0.26 -2.10 2.26
CA LEU A 124 0.04 -1.58 0.94
C LEU A 124 0.82 -2.64 0.17
N MET A 125 0.40 -2.88 -1.07
CA MET A 125 1.17 -3.67 -2.03
C MET A 125 1.82 -2.73 -3.03
N PHE A 126 3.14 -2.78 -3.11
CA PHE A 126 3.95 -2.03 -4.03
C PHE A 126 4.52 -2.93 -5.12
N ARG A 127 4.67 -2.36 -6.32
CA ARG A 127 5.50 -2.92 -7.38
C ARG A 127 6.70 -2.01 -7.64
N ILE A 128 7.90 -2.59 -7.64
CA ILE A 128 9.16 -1.85 -7.78
C ILE A 128 9.89 -2.27 -9.04
N ARG A 129 10.26 -1.29 -9.87
CA ARG A 129 11.07 -1.47 -11.07
C ARG A 129 12.16 -0.41 -11.09
N ASP A 130 13.40 -0.81 -11.38
CA ASP A 130 14.56 0.09 -11.49
C ASP A 130 14.74 1.02 -10.27
N GLY A 131 14.46 0.51 -9.07
CA GLY A 131 14.57 1.28 -7.82
C GLY A 131 13.52 2.39 -7.69
N LYS A 132 12.35 2.22 -8.33
CA LYS A 132 11.21 3.14 -8.25
C LYS A 132 9.91 2.39 -8.04
N ILE A 133 8.98 2.99 -7.29
CA ILE A 133 7.61 2.51 -7.12
C ILE A 133 6.84 2.81 -8.40
N THR A 134 6.35 1.76 -9.06
CA THR A 134 5.55 1.82 -10.29
C THR A 134 4.07 1.59 -10.05
N GLU A 135 3.73 0.86 -8.98
CA GLU A 135 2.36 0.74 -8.51
C GLU A 135 2.32 0.72 -6.99
N ALA A 136 1.25 1.27 -6.42
CA ALA A 136 0.88 1.10 -5.03
C ALA A 136 -0.63 0.83 -4.94
N GLN A 137 -1.03 -0.17 -4.17
CA GLN A 137 -2.43 -0.51 -3.91
C GLN A 137 -2.66 -0.49 -2.40
N ASN A 138 -3.59 0.36 -1.96
CA ASN A 138 -3.98 0.41 -0.56
C ASN A 138 -5.06 -0.64 -0.27
N PHE A 139 -4.94 -1.30 0.87
CA PHE A 139 -5.94 -2.12 1.53
C PHE A 139 -6.11 -1.61 2.96
N LEU A 140 -7.35 -1.57 3.45
CA LEU A 140 -7.74 -0.95 4.71
C LEU A 140 -8.53 -1.95 5.53
N THR A 141 -8.41 -1.94 6.86
CA THR A 141 -9.28 -2.75 7.71
C THR A 141 -10.70 -2.19 7.81
N ASP A 142 -10.87 -0.88 7.74
CA ASP A 142 -12.17 -0.20 7.79
C ASP A 142 -12.24 0.96 6.78
N MET A 143 -12.83 0.68 5.62
CA MET A 143 -13.03 1.68 4.58
C MET A 143 -14.06 2.75 4.97
N TYR A 144 -15.04 2.44 5.83
CA TYR A 144 -16.03 3.42 6.29
C TYR A 144 -15.39 4.47 7.19
N GLN A 145 -14.43 4.07 8.03
CA GLN A 145 -13.68 5.02 8.85
C GLN A 145 -12.87 6.00 7.99
N SER A 146 -12.23 5.52 6.91
CA SER A 146 -11.52 6.39 5.96
C SER A 146 -12.47 7.32 5.21
N ASP A 147 -13.64 6.81 4.79
CA ASP A 147 -14.65 7.59 4.10
C ASP A 147 -15.25 8.71 4.96
N ALA A 148 -15.34 8.50 6.28
CA ALA A 148 -15.82 9.51 7.22
C ALA A 148 -14.75 10.54 7.58
N PHE A 149 -13.46 10.17 7.53
CA PHE A 149 -12.36 11.00 7.99
C PHE A 149 -11.93 12.09 6.99
N TYR A 150 -11.88 11.75 5.70
CA TYR A 150 -11.39 12.63 4.62
C TYR A 150 -12.54 13.32 3.88
#